data_AF-A0AB39BCG8-F1
#
_entry.id   AF-A0AB39BCG8-F1
#
_cell.length_a   1.000
_cell.length_b   1.000
_cell.length_c   1.000
_cell.angle_alpha   90.00
_cell.angle_beta   90.00
_cell.angle_gamma   90.00
#
_symmetry.space_group_name_H-M   'P 1'
#
loop_
_entity.id
_entity.type
_entity.pdbx_description
1 polymer ?
#
loop_
_entity_poly.entity_id
_entity_poly.type
_entity_poly.pdbx_seq_one_letter_code
_entity_poly.pdbx_strand_id
1 'polypeptide(L)'
;MTFLTWWFRVVGLVNIVLGLLWMPFLNAARLDLTVPGWDAPIGGTAYRGFLDFTMLFGLDLLILGAFLIAASFRPGRSTVLAWLAITLSVVRGILDDIYMIAAGYPVVGMLVFIALHLAIVVTGLLALRAAGRTRAATP
;
A
#
# COMPACT_ATOMS: atom_id res chain seq x y z
N MET A 1 -14.62 -14.94 12.62
CA MET A 1 -14.10 -13.97 11.62
C MET A 1 -13.32 -14.76 10.59
N THR A 2 -13.56 -14.58 9.29
CA THR A 2 -12.81 -15.33 8.26
C THR A 2 -11.42 -14.74 8.07
N PHE A 3 -10.49 -15.52 7.54
CA PHE A 3 -9.16 -15.02 7.21
C PHE A 3 -9.23 -13.83 6.22
N LEU A 4 -10.13 -13.89 5.24
CA LEU A 4 -10.34 -12.79 4.30
C LEU A 4 -10.88 -11.52 4.97
N THR A 5 -11.78 -11.62 5.96
CA THR A 5 -12.20 -10.46 6.78
C THR A 5 -11.00 -9.84 7.50
N TRP A 6 -10.18 -10.66 8.15
CA TRP A 6 -8.99 -10.18 8.87
C TRP A 6 -8.03 -9.47 7.92
N TRP A 7 -7.76 -10.09 6.77
CA TRP A 7 -6.85 -9.57 5.76
C TRP A 7 -7.30 -8.20 5.25
N PHE A 8 -8.60 -8.04 4.93
CA PHE A 8 -9.16 -6.75 4.54
C PHE A 8 -8.96 -5.66 5.60
N ARG A 9 -9.12 -6.00 6.89
CA ARG A 9 -8.93 -5.05 7.98
C ARG A 9 -7.49 -4.63 8.14
N VAL A 10 -6.57 -5.59 8.19
CA VAL A 10 -5.16 -5.32 8.41
C VAL A 10 -4.56 -4.56 7.23
N VAL A 11 -4.76 -5.04 6.01
CA VAL A 11 -4.27 -4.35 4.81
C VAL A 11 -4.93 -2.99 4.66
N GLY A 12 -6.23 -2.89 4.97
CA GLY A 12 -6.94 -1.61 4.97
C GLY A 12 -6.33 -0.59 5.95
N LEU A 13 -6.05 -1.00 7.18
CA LEU A 13 -5.40 -0.15 8.19
C LEU A 13 -3.97 0.23 7.78
N VAL A 14 -3.19 -0.70 7.25
CA VAL A 14 -1.83 -0.40 6.76
C VAL A 14 -1.87 0.66 5.66
N ASN A 15 -2.79 0.55 4.71
CA ASN A 15 -2.96 1.54 3.65
C ASN A 15 -3.41 2.90 4.21
N ILE A 16 -4.32 2.93 5.19
CA ILE A 16 -4.73 4.17 5.85
C ILE A 16 -3.53 4.85 6.53
N VAL A 17 -2.77 4.10 7.33
CA VAL A 17 -1.59 4.63 8.05
C VAL A 17 -0.56 5.16 7.06
N LEU A 18 -0.20 4.36 6.04
CA LEU A 18 0.75 4.80 5.01
C LEU A 18 0.25 6.04 4.26
N GLY A 19 -1.04 6.07 3.91
CA GLY A 19 -1.67 7.21 3.25
C GLY A 19 -1.60 8.50 4.08
N LEU A 20 -1.89 8.42 5.38
CA LEU A 20 -1.76 9.56 6.30
C LEU A 20 -0.32 10.08 6.36
N LEU A 21 0.67 9.19 6.40
CA LEU A 21 2.07 9.60 6.48
C LEU A 21 2.56 10.38 5.25
N TRP A 22 1.89 10.22 4.09
CA TRP A 22 2.17 10.97 2.87
C TRP A 22 1.46 12.34 2.80
N MET A 23 0.65 12.71 3.78
CA MET A 23 0.06 14.04 3.83
C MET A 23 1.16 15.10 3.99
N PRO A 24 1.06 16.28 3.32
CA PRO A 24 2.18 17.23 3.22
C PRO A 24 2.76 17.64 4.58
N PHE A 25 1.92 17.83 5.59
CA PHE A 25 2.34 18.25 6.93
C PHE A 25 3.12 17.16 7.69
N LEU A 26 2.88 15.88 7.43
CA LEU A 26 3.66 14.76 7.99
C LEU A 26 4.86 14.44 7.11
N ASN A 27 4.67 14.45 5.79
CA ASN A 27 5.71 14.08 4.84
C ASN A 27 6.87 15.08 4.81
N ALA A 28 6.58 16.38 4.90
CA ALA A 28 7.59 17.43 4.98
C ALA A 28 8.53 17.23 6.18
N ALA A 29 8.01 16.84 7.34
CA ALA A 29 8.79 16.64 8.56
C ALA A 29 9.75 15.43 8.50
N ARG A 30 9.58 14.55 7.50
CA ARG A 30 10.36 13.32 7.33
C ARG A 30 11.09 13.25 5.99
N LEU A 31 11.20 14.37 5.27
CA LEU A 31 11.72 14.38 3.90
C LEU A 31 13.13 13.79 3.80
N ASP A 32 14.01 14.10 4.75
CA ASP A 32 15.38 13.56 4.78
C ASP A 32 15.43 12.04 5.03
N LEU A 33 14.38 11.47 5.64
CA LEU A 33 14.26 10.03 5.84
C LEU A 33 13.74 9.31 4.58
N THR A 34 12.86 9.97 3.82
CA THR A 34 12.23 9.39 2.62
C THR A 34 13.09 9.59 1.37
N VAL A 35 13.79 10.71 1.27
CA VAL A 35 14.74 11.04 0.20
C VAL A 35 16.03 11.58 0.81
N PRO A 36 16.93 10.69 1.27
CA PRO A 36 18.22 11.10 1.81
C PRO A 36 19.01 11.92 0.81
N GLY A 37 19.52 13.08 1.24
CA GLY A 37 20.28 13.98 0.37
C GLY A 37 19.40 14.91 -0.49
N TRP A 38 18.17 15.18 -0.06
CA TRP A 38 17.31 16.17 -0.68
C TRP A 38 18.03 17.52 -0.85
N ASP A 39 18.15 18.00 -2.08
CA ASP A 39 18.96 19.17 -2.46
C ASP A 39 18.12 20.38 -2.90
N ALA A 40 16.83 20.19 -3.17
CA ALA A 40 15.96 21.27 -3.61
C ALA A 40 15.60 22.22 -2.46
N PRO A 41 15.57 23.54 -2.68
CA PRO A 41 15.23 24.51 -1.64
C PRO A 41 13.86 24.25 -1.02
N ILE A 42 13.80 24.30 0.32
CA ILE A 42 12.52 24.22 1.06
C ILE A 42 11.58 25.33 0.56
N GLY A 43 10.36 24.95 0.22
CA GLY A 43 9.35 25.85 -0.31
C GLY A 43 9.50 26.21 -1.79
N GLY A 44 10.54 25.72 -2.48
CA GLY A 44 10.71 25.83 -3.93
C GLY A 44 9.75 24.92 -4.72
N THR A 45 9.73 25.08 -6.06
CA THR A 45 8.79 24.33 -6.93
C THR A 45 8.97 22.82 -6.86
N ALA A 46 10.21 22.32 -6.87
CA ALA A 46 10.48 20.89 -6.77
C ALA A 46 10.05 20.30 -5.41
N TYR A 47 10.27 21.05 -4.32
CA TYR A 47 9.81 20.68 -2.98
C TYR A 47 8.29 20.58 -2.91
N ARG A 48 7.56 21.58 -3.39
CA ARG A 48 6.09 21.54 -3.42
C ARG A 48 5.58 20.45 -4.34
N GLY A 49 6.16 20.32 -5.53
CA GLY A 49 5.78 19.29 -6.50
C GLY A 49 5.94 17.87 -5.96
N PHE A 50 7.02 17.59 -5.23
CA PHE A 50 7.19 16.29 -4.56
C PHE A 50 6.16 16.05 -3.46
N LEU A 51 5.88 17.06 -2.62
CA LEU A 51 4.85 16.94 -1.58
C LEU A 51 3.44 16.76 -2.18
N ASP A 52 3.11 17.46 -3.26
CA ASP A 52 1.81 17.34 -3.93
C ASP A 52 1.66 15.97 -4.62
N PHE A 53 2.71 15.51 -5.30
CA PHE A 53 2.74 14.18 -5.91
C PHE A 53 2.58 13.07 -4.87
N THR A 54 3.34 13.13 -3.78
CA THR A 54 3.25 12.14 -2.71
C THR A 54 1.94 12.24 -1.94
N MET A 55 1.35 13.42 -1.79
CA MET A 55 0.01 13.59 -1.25
C MET A 55 -1.03 12.85 -2.10
N LEU A 56 -0.99 13.01 -3.43
CA LEU A 56 -1.90 12.30 -4.33
C LEU A 56 -1.78 10.78 -4.13
N PHE A 57 -0.54 10.27 -4.03
CA PHE A 57 -0.30 8.87 -3.69
C PHE A 57 -0.89 8.51 -2.32
N GLY A 58 -0.73 9.35 -1.30
CA GLY A 58 -1.33 9.17 0.01
C GLY A 58 -2.86 9.08 -0.03
N LEU A 59 -3.51 9.92 -0.83
CA LEU A 59 -4.97 9.89 -1.02
C LEU A 59 -5.45 8.58 -1.66
N ASP A 60 -4.74 8.06 -2.68
CA ASP A 60 -5.03 6.74 -3.26
C ASP A 60 -5.01 5.64 -2.19
N LEU A 61 -4.01 5.66 -1.30
CA LEU A 61 -3.87 4.68 -0.22
C LEU A 61 -4.99 4.82 0.81
N LEU A 62 -5.36 6.04 1.19
CA LEU A 62 -6.50 6.28 2.10
C LEU A 62 -7.81 5.73 1.52
N ILE A 63 -8.05 5.99 0.23
CA ILE A 63 -9.24 5.51 -0.47
C ILE A 63 -9.23 3.97 -0.51
N LEU A 64 -8.15 3.36 -0.99
CA LEU A 64 -8.01 1.91 -1.03
C LEU A 64 -8.23 1.31 0.36
N GLY A 65 -7.57 1.87 1.37
CA GLY A 65 -7.69 1.43 2.75
C GLY A 65 -9.13 1.47 3.26
N ALA A 66 -9.84 2.58 3.05
CA ALA A 66 -11.24 2.72 3.42
C ALA A 66 -12.14 1.68 2.72
N PHE A 67 -11.94 1.44 1.42
CA PHE A 67 -12.67 0.41 0.68
C PHE A 67 -12.38 -0.99 1.19
N LEU A 68 -11.14 -1.31 1.58
CA LEU A 68 -10.80 -2.61 2.17
C LEU A 68 -11.44 -2.77 3.56
N ILE A 69 -11.44 -1.73 4.41
CA ILE A 69 -12.17 -1.77 5.69
C ILE A 69 -13.66 -2.01 5.46
N ALA A 70 -14.27 -1.30 4.51
CA ALA A 70 -15.69 -1.50 4.14
C ALA A 70 -15.96 -2.91 3.58
N ALA A 71 -15.06 -3.44 2.76
CA ALA A 71 -15.12 -4.79 2.22
C ALA A 71 -15.09 -5.87 3.31
N SER A 72 -14.44 -5.58 4.45
CA SER A 72 -14.36 -6.53 5.57
C SER A 72 -15.72 -6.92 6.17
N PHE A 73 -16.76 -6.09 5.98
CA PHE A 73 -18.12 -6.39 6.43
C PHE A 73 -18.85 -7.39 5.52
N ARG A 74 -18.44 -7.53 4.26
CA ARG A 74 -19.03 -8.47 3.27
C ARG A 74 -17.94 -9.14 2.41
N PRO A 75 -16.95 -9.81 3.03
CA PRO A 75 -15.71 -10.20 2.38
C PRO A 75 -15.91 -11.12 1.16
N GLY A 76 -16.89 -12.03 1.21
CA GLY A 76 -17.16 -12.97 0.12
C GLY A 76 -17.70 -12.32 -1.15
N ARG A 77 -18.31 -11.12 -1.06
CA ARG A 77 -18.78 -10.34 -2.22
C ARG A 77 -17.74 -9.37 -2.75
N SER A 78 -16.61 -9.22 -2.06
CA SER A 78 -15.62 -8.18 -2.31
C SER A 78 -14.26 -8.75 -2.72
N THR A 79 -14.20 -10.01 -3.16
CA THR A 79 -12.93 -10.68 -3.54
C THR A 79 -12.18 -9.94 -4.65
N VAL A 80 -12.87 -9.20 -5.51
CA VAL A 80 -12.25 -8.33 -6.53
C VAL A 80 -11.35 -7.25 -5.90
N LEU A 81 -11.71 -6.71 -4.73
CA LEU A 81 -10.89 -5.72 -4.03
C LEU A 81 -9.63 -6.34 -3.43
N ALA A 82 -9.66 -7.62 -3.07
CA ALA A 82 -8.46 -8.34 -2.66
C ALA A 82 -7.51 -8.53 -3.85
N TRP A 83 -8.05 -8.93 -5.01
CA TRP A 83 -7.26 -9.00 -6.24
C TRP A 83 -6.70 -7.65 -6.66
N LEU A 84 -7.48 -6.58 -6.57
CA LEU A 84 -7.00 -5.22 -6.83
C LEU A 84 -5.80 -4.86 -5.93
N ALA A 85 -5.92 -5.07 -4.61
CA ALA A 85 -4.83 -4.78 -3.68
C ALA A 85 -3.60 -5.68 -3.88
N ILE A 86 -3.79 -6.95 -4.26
CA ILE A 86 -2.69 -7.85 -4.66
C ILE A 86 -1.98 -7.32 -5.91
N THR A 87 -2.74 -7.00 -6.96
CA THR A 87 -2.18 -6.49 -8.21
C THR A 87 -1.45 -5.16 -8.01
N LEU A 88 -2.03 -4.24 -7.22
CA LEU A 88 -1.37 -2.99 -6.85
C LEU A 88 -0.08 -3.25 -6.07
N SER A 89 -0.06 -4.23 -5.15
CA SER A 89 1.15 -4.59 -4.42
C SER A 89 2.24 -5.18 -5.32
N VAL A 90 1.87 -5.93 -6.36
CA VAL A 90 2.84 -6.42 -7.35
C VAL A 90 3.36 -5.27 -8.21
N VAL A 91 2.48 -4.50 -8.84
CA VAL A 91 2.88 -3.50 -9.85
C VAL A 91 3.46 -2.24 -9.19
N ARG A 92 2.71 -1.60 -8.30
CA ARG A 92 3.11 -0.34 -7.66
C ARG A 92 3.96 -0.53 -6.40
N GLY A 93 3.96 -1.74 -5.84
CA GLY A 93 4.83 -2.07 -4.71
C GLY A 93 6.14 -2.65 -5.20
N ILE A 94 6.10 -3.90 -5.67
CA ILE A 94 7.32 -4.65 -5.97
C ILE A 94 8.02 -4.15 -7.24
N LEU A 95 7.31 -4.02 -8.36
CA LEU A 95 7.95 -3.62 -9.62
C LEU A 95 8.43 -2.17 -9.60
N ASP A 96 7.67 -1.28 -8.97
CA ASP A 96 8.07 0.12 -8.78
C ASP A 96 9.31 0.23 -7.88
N ASP A 97 9.35 -0.48 -6.74
CA ASP A 97 10.54 -0.49 -5.86
C ASP A 97 11.79 -1.04 -6.56
N ILE A 98 11.65 -2.06 -7.41
CA ILE A 98 12.76 -2.58 -8.24
C ILE A 98 13.23 -1.51 -9.23
N TYR A 99 12.30 -0.81 -9.88
CA TYR A 99 12.64 0.30 -10.76
C TYR A 99 13.36 1.42 -10.00
N MET A 100 12.88 1.80 -8.82
CA MET A 100 13.49 2.83 -7.99
C MET A 100 14.91 2.44 -7.56
N ILE A 101 15.16 1.18 -7.20
CA ILE A 101 16.52 0.68 -6.94
C ILE A 101 17.40 0.87 -8.18
N ALA A 102 16.91 0.47 -9.36
CA ALA A 102 17.66 0.64 -10.60
C ALA A 102 17.91 2.11 -10.97
N ALA A 103 17.02 3.01 -10.56
CA ALA A 103 17.14 4.47 -10.73
C ALA A 103 18.06 5.14 -9.68
N GLY A 104 18.63 4.38 -8.73
CA GLY A 104 19.60 4.88 -7.76
C GLY A 104 19.01 5.28 -6.39
N TYR A 105 17.75 4.93 -6.11
CA TYR A 105 17.15 5.19 -4.79
C TYR A 105 17.68 4.24 -3.69
N PRO A 106 17.52 4.58 -2.40
CA PRO A 106 18.07 3.80 -1.29
C PRO A 106 17.57 2.36 -1.22
N VAL A 107 18.47 1.41 -1.48
CA VAL A 107 18.18 -0.04 -1.59
C VAL A 107 17.49 -0.60 -0.35
N VAL A 108 17.97 -0.26 0.84
CA VAL A 108 17.45 -0.84 2.10
C VAL A 108 15.98 -0.46 2.31
N GLY A 109 15.61 0.80 2.06
CA GLY A 109 14.23 1.25 2.17
C GLY A 109 13.31 0.52 1.21
N MET A 110 13.73 0.40 -0.06
CA MET A 110 12.97 -0.29 -1.10
C MET A 110 12.80 -1.79 -0.79
N LEU A 111 13.84 -2.48 -0.28
CA LEU A 111 13.72 -3.89 0.10
C LEU A 111 12.75 -4.12 1.26
N VAL A 112 12.66 -3.19 2.22
CA VAL A 112 11.68 -3.27 3.31
C VAL A 112 10.25 -3.17 2.78
N PHE A 113 10.00 -2.27 1.82
CA PHE A 113 8.68 -2.13 1.19
C PHE A 113 8.34 -3.32 0.28
N ILE A 114 9.30 -3.84 -0.49
CA ILE A 114 9.12 -5.10 -1.25
C ILE A 114 8.70 -6.24 -0.31
N ALA A 115 9.33 -6.39 0.85
CA ALA A 115 8.97 -7.41 1.82
C ALA A 115 7.54 -7.23 2.36
N LEU A 116 7.12 -5.99 2.64
CA LEU A 116 5.74 -5.67 3.02
C LEU A 116 4.75 -6.08 1.91
N HIS A 117 5.04 -5.74 0.66
CA HIS A 117 4.18 -6.07 -0.47
C HIS A 117 4.10 -7.58 -0.74
N LEU A 118 5.22 -8.30 -0.63
CA LEU A 118 5.23 -9.76 -0.68
C LEU A 118 4.36 -10.36 0.41
N ALA A 119 4.41 -9.84 1.64
CA ALA A 119 3.54 -10.29 2.72
C ALA A 119 2.06 -10.07 2.39
N ILE A 120 1.69 -8.89 1.85
CA ILE A 120 0.31 -8.59 1.42
C ILE A 120 -0.14 -9.57 0.31
N VAL A 121 0.69 -9.80 -0.70
CA VAL A 121 0.39 -10.70 -1.82
C VAL A 121 0.21 -12.14 -1.32
N VAL A 122 1.18 -12.68 -0.60
CA VAL A 122 1.16 -14.07 -0.12
C VAL A 122 -0.04 -14.30 0.81
N THR A 123 -0.24 -13.43 1.80
CA THR A 123 -1.37 -13.58 2.73
C THR A 123 -2.72 -13.37 2.05
N GLY A 124 -2.80 -12.50 1.04
CA GLY A 124 -4.01 -12.26 0.26
C GLY A 124 -4.41 -13.47 -0.59
N LEU A 125 -3.44 -14.10 -1.26
CA LEU A 125 -3.66 -15.34 -2.01
C LEU A 125 -4.12 -16.48 -1.10
N LEU A 126 -3.50 -16.62 0.09
CA LEU A 126 -3.91 -17.62 1.08
C LEU A 126 -5.33 -17.35 1.62
N ALA A 127 -5.68 -16.09 1.87
CA ALA A 127 -7.01 -15.68 2.34
C ALA A 127 -8.10 -15.95 1.29
N LEU A 128 -7.82 -15.65 0.02
CA LEU A 128 -8.71 -15.95 -1.11
C LEU A 128 -8.89 -17.46 -1.30
N ARG A 129 -7.81 -18.24 -1.24
CA ARG A 129 -7.88 -19.70 -1.32
C ARG A 129 -8.70 -20.30 -0.18
N ALA A 130 -8.53 -19.79 1.04
CA ALA A 130 -9.33 -20.21 2.20
C ALA A 130 -10.82 -19.91 1.99
N ALA A 131 -11.16 -18.70 1.53
CA ALA A 131 -12.54 -18.31 1.25
C ALA A 131 -13.19 -19.15 0.13
N GLY A 132 -12.44 -19.47 -0.93
CA GLY A 132 -12.90 -20.34 -2.01
C GLY A 132 -13.26 -21.74 -1.54
N ARG A 133 -12.44 -22.34 -0.66
CA ARG A 133 -12.73 -23.66 -0.05
C ARG A 133 -14.00 -23.65 0.79
N THR A 134 -14.22 -22.60 1.58
CA THR A 134 -15.45 -22.47 2.39
C THR A 134 -16.69 -22.39 1.50
N ARG A 135 -16.63 -21.63 0.40
CA ARG A 135 -17.76 -21.50 -0.53
C ARG A 135 -18.10 -22.82 -1.23
N ALA A 136 -17.11 -23.62 -1.59
CA ALA A 136 -17.32 -24.93 -2.22
C ALA A 136 -17.91 -25.98 -1.25
N ALA A 137 -17.75 -25.79 0.06
CA ALA A 137 -18.24 -26.71 1.09
C ALA A 137 -19.68 -26.42 1.56
N THR A 138 -20.28 -25.28 1.16
CA THR A 138 -21.67 -24.95 1.46
C THR A 138 -22.49 -25.07 0.16
N PRO A 139 -23.30 -26.14 -0.01
CA PRO A 139 -24.12 -26.35 -1.21
C PRO A 139 -25.22 -25.29 -1.37
#